data_AF-A0A3E2NUM9-F1
#
_entry.id   AF-A0A3E2NUM9-F1
#
_cell.length_a   1.000
_cell.length_b   1.000
_cell.length_c   1.000
_cell.angle_alpha   90.00
_cell.angle_beta   90.00
_cell.angle_gamma   90.00
#
_symmetry.space_group_name_H-M   'P 1'
#
loop_
_entity.id
_entity.type
_entity.pdbx_description
1 polymer ?
#
loop_
_entity_poly.entity_id
_entity_poly.type
_entity_poly.pdbx_seq_one_letter_code
_entity_poly.pdbx_strand_id
1 'polypeptide(L)'
;MGLSACKKEGINTNLDQSLEAWSDFKSSSNNTYSYIAYFGSWTGFHAETKLTVVNGKVTIRKYKSGHYKPNTNELVAENSWTESGATLNTHADGHPLLTIDEVYTKAKREWLSVDKKQNEIYFEAENNGIISSAGYVPKNCADDCFTGIKIKEIKVFVKEIK
;
A
#
# COMPACT_ATOMS: atom_id res chain seq x y z
N MET A 1 -16.07 -8.29 -33.55
CA MET A 1 -16.14 -9.25 -32.42
C MET A 1 -14.74 -9.82 -32.26
N GLY A 2 -14.00 -9.81 -31.17
CA GLY A 2 -14.08 -9.22 -29.83
C GLY A 2 -12.82 -9.73 -29.12
N LEU A 3 -11.85 -8.85 -28.82
CA LEU A 3 -10.62 -9.21 -28.10
C LEU A 3 -10.46 -8.25 -26.93
N SER A 4 -11.05 -8.58 -25.79
CA SER A 4 -10.83 -7.85 -24.53
C SER A 4 -10.87 -8.75 -23.29
N ALA A 5 -10.59 -10.05 -23.46
CA ALA A 5 -10.55 -11.01 -22.35
C ALA A 5 -9.17 -11.08 -21.66
N CYS A 6 -8.05 -10.87 -22.38
CA CYS A 6 -6.71 -11.15 -21.85
C CYS A 6 -6.29 -10.28 -20.64
N LYS A 7 -6.78 -9.04 -20.51
CA LYS A 7 -6.38 -8.17 -19.38
C LYS A 7 -7.12 -8.45 -18.06
N LYS A 8 -8.28 -9.11 -18.09
CA LYS A 8 -9.02 -9.45 -16.86
C LYS A 8 -8.50 -10.73 -16.24
N GLU A 9 -8.21 -11.72 -17.07
CA GLU A 9 -7.61 -12.97 -16.62
C GLU A 9 -6.22 -12.73 -16.02
N GLY A 10 -5.37 -11.92 -16.68
CA GLY A 10 -4.02 -11.64 -16.17
C GLY A 10 -3.98 -10.95 -14.79
N ILE A 11 -4.85 -9.95 -14.53
CA ILE A 11 -4.88 -9.27 -13.23
C ILE A 11 -5.38 -10.21 -12.12
N ASN A 12 -6.40 -11.02 -12.40
CA ASN A 12 -6.91 -11.97 -11.41
C ASN A 12 -5.85 -13.02 -11.06
N THR A 13 -5.18 -13.60 -12.06
CA THR A 13 -4.10 -14.56 -11.84
C THR A 13 -2.96 -13.95 -11.02
N ASN A 14 -2.53 -12.73 -11.33
CA ASN A 14 -1.45 -12.06 -10.59
C ASN A 14 -1.86 -11.73 -9.14
N LEU A 15 -3.11 -11.36 -8.91
CA LEU A 15 -3.65 -11.11 -7.57
C LEU A 15 -3.70 -12.39 -6.73
N ASP A 16 -4.16 -13.49 -7.33
CA ASP A 16 -4.26 -14.78 -6.63
C ASP A 16 -2.87 -15.32 -6.26
N GLN A 17 -1.89 -15.27 -7.18
CA GLN A 17 -0.49 -15.59 -6.87
C GLN A 17 0.08 -14.70 -5.76
N SER A 18 -0.26 -13.42 -5.78
CA SER A 18 0.18 -12.49 -4.75
C SER A 18 -0.44 -12.79 -3.38
N LEU A 19 -1.70 -13.24 -3.37
CA LEU A 19 -2.38 -13.66 -2.15
C LEU A 19 -1.76 -14.92 -1.53
N GLU A 20 -1.29 -15.85 -2.37
CA GLU A 20 -0.51 -17.02 -1.91
C GLU A 20 0.80 -16.59 -1.25
N ALA A 21 1.57 -15.70 -1.90
CA ALA A 21 2.80 -15.15 -1.33
C ALA A 21 2.56 -14.43 0.01
N TRP A 22 1.45 -13.69 0.11
CA TRP A 22 1.02 -13.08 1.37
C TRP A 22 0.71 -14.13 2.45
N SER A 23 0.00 -15.20 2.11
CA SER A 23 -0.33 -16.29 3.05
C SER A 23 0.92 -16.93 3.64
N ASP A 24 1.93 -17.21 2.80
CA ASP A 24 3.20 -17.80 3.24
C ASP A 24 4.00 -16.83 4.13
N PHE A 25 4.08 -15.55 3.75
CA PHE A 25 4.73 -14.52 4.56
C PHE A 25 4.00 -14.32 5.91
N LYS A 26 2.67 -14.29 5.89
CA LYS A 26 1.85 -14.15 7.10
C LYS A 26 2.08 -15.31 8.07
N SER A 27 2.13 -16.54 7.56
CA SER A 27 2.42 -17.73 8.37
C SER A 27 3.83 -17.67 8.97
N SER A 28 4.85 -17.42 8.14
CA SER A 28 6.25 -17.37 8.58
C SER A 28 6.58 -16.22 9.54
N SER A 29 5.84 -15.12 9.47
CA SER A 29 6.00 -13.96 10.35
C SER A 29 5.12 -14.00 11.60
N ASN A 30 4.34 -15.06 11.82
CA ASN A 30 3.30 -15.10 12.86
C ASN A 30 2.37 -13.88 12.80
N ASN A 31 2.01 -13.46 11.57
CA ASN A 31 1.21 -12.28 11.27
C ASN A 31 1.74 -11.01 11.96
N THR A 32 3.06 -10.90 12.08
CA THR A 32 3.77 -9.81 12.75
C THR A 32 4.80 -9.19 11.82
N TYR A 33 4.51 -7.98 11.35
CA TYR A 33 5.24 -7.35 10.26
C TYR A 33 5.12 -5.83 10.33
N SER A 34 5.91 -5.14 9.53
CA SER A 34 5.70 -3.73 9.24
C SER A 34 5.69 -3.49 7.74
N TYR A 35 4.92 -2.50 7.31
CA TYR A 35 4.92 -2.09 5.91
C TYR A 35 4.82 -0.57 5.77
N ILE A 36 5.28 -0.05 4.63
CA ILE A 36 5.28 1.37 4.32
C ILE A 36 4.37 1.64 3.13
N ALA A 37 3.21 2.22 3.39
CA ALA A 37 2.39 2.83 2.34
C ALA A 37 2.94 4.22 2.01
N TYR A 38 2.90 4.64 0.76
CA TYR A 38 3.36 5.96 0.36
C TYR A 38 2.48 6.62 -0.70
N PHE A 39 2.57 7.95 -0.75
CA PHE A 39 1.98 8.80 -1.76
C PHE A 39 3.05 9.77 -2.25
N GLY A 40 3.10 9.99 -3.56
CA GLY A 40 3.94 11.00 -4.19
C GLY A 40 3.13 11.79 -5.19
N SER A 41 3.27 13.11 -5.16
CA SER A 41 2.62 14.06 -6.07
C SER A 41 3.60 14.52 -7.14
N TRP A 42 3.08 14.88 -8.30
CA TRP A 42 3.86 15.54 -9.36
C TRP A 42 4.51 16.85 -8.91
N THR A 43 3.94 17.53 -7.90
CA THR A 43 4.49 18.76 -7.30
C THR A 43 5.74 18.50 -6.44
N GLY A 44 6.15 17.23 -6.28
CA GLY A 44 7.30 16.81 -5.50
C GLY A 44 7.00 16.54 -4.03
N PHE A 45 5.74 16.69 -3.59
CA PHE A 45 5.32 16.28 -2.26
C PHE A 45 5.35 14.75 -2.13
N HIS A 46 5.85 14.25 -1.00
CA HIS A 46 5.90 12.83 -0.68
C HIS A 46 5.47 12.58 0.76
N ALA A 47 4.68 11.53 0.97
CA ALA A 47 4.24 11.09 2.28
C ALA A 47 4.43 9.59 2.43
N GLU A 48 4.88 9.16 3.61
CA GLU A 48 5.01 7.75 3.99
C GLU A 48 4.25 7.49 5.28
N THR A 49 3.51 6.39 5.32
CA THR A 49 2.90 5.85 6.53
C THR A 49 3.41 4.44 6.75
N LYS A 50 4.19 4.25 7.81
CA LYS A 50 4.64 2.94 8.26
C LYS A 50 3.68 2.39 9.29
N LEU A 51 3.04 1.25 9.00
CA LEU A 51 2.27 0.50 9.99
C LEU A 51 3.10 -0.65 10.53
N THR A 52 2.98 -0.90 11.83
CA THR A 52 3.46 -2.11 12.49
C THR A 52 2.26 -2.91 12.94
N VAL A 53 2.22 -4.17 12.54
CA VAL A 53 1.18 -5.13 12.86
C VAL A 53 1.80 -6.21 13.72
N VAL A 54 1.16 -6.52 14.85
CA VAL A 54 1.58 -7.58 15.77
C VAL A 54 0.41 -8.51 15.96
N ASN A 55 0.61 -9.80 15.67
CA ASN A 55 -0.41 -10.83 15.71
C ASN A 55 -1.71 -10.42 14.99
N GLY A 56 -1.57 -9.83 13.80
CA GLY A 56 -2.69 -9.38 12.97
C GLY A 56 -3.40 -8.10 13.42
N LYS A 57 -2.88 -7.37 14.42
CA LYS A 57 -3.44 -6.10 14.87
C LYS A 57 -2.43 -4.97 14.66
N VAL A 58 -2.88 -3.85 14.08
CA VAL A 58 -2.02 -2.66 13.97
C VAL A 58 -1.75 -2.11 15.38
N THR A 59 -0.48 -1.95 15.73
CA THR A 59 -0.04 -1.48 17.05
C THR A 59 0.70 -0.15 17.01
N ILE A 60 1.31 0.18 15.87
CA ILE A 60 2.03 1.44 15.66
C ILE A 60 1.73 1.96 14.26
N ARG A 61 1.47 3.27 14.15
CA ARG A 61 1.44 4.01 12.89
C ARG A 61 2.43 5.15 12.98
N LYS A 62 3.38 5.21 12.06
CA LYS A 62 4.32 6.32 11.93
C LYS A 62 4.06 7.02 10.62
N TYR A 63 4.02 8.34 10.64
CA TYR A 63 3.84 9.15 9.45
C TYR A 63 5.00 10.11 9.29
N LYS A 64 5.37 10.37 8.05
CA LYS A 64 6.21 11.52 7.69
C LYS A 64 5.83 12.02 6.31
N SER A 65 5.93 13.32 6.10
CA SER A 65 5.77 13.93 4.78
C SER A 65 6.68 15.13 4.58
N GLY A 66 6.90 15.48 3.32
CA GLY A 66 7.66 16.64 2.90
C GLY A 66 8.15 16.47 1.47
N HIS A 67 9.36 16.90 1.18
CA HIS A 67 9.90 16.93 -0.18
C HIS A 67 11.28 16.28 -0.27
N TYR A 68 11.59 15.62 -1.38
CA TYR A 68 12.94 15.14 -1.63
C TYR A 68 13.87 16.30 -1.98
N LYS A 69 15.09 16.34 -1.41
CA LYS A 69 16.07 17.32 -1.85
C LYS A 69 16.43 17.06 -3.32
N PRO A 70 16.56 18.10 -4.15
CA PRO A 70 16.92 17.95 -5.56
C PRO A 70 18.17 17.07 -5.74
N ASN A 71 18.10 16.13 -6.68
CA ASN A 71 19.18 15.19 -7.01
C ASN A 71 19.62 14.26 -5.87
N THR A 72 18.76 14.03 -4.86
CA THR A 72 19.02 13.07 -3.78
C THR A 72 17.78 12.22 -3.49
N ASN A 73 17.97 11.13 -2.74
CA ASN A 73 16.88 10.34 -2.16
C ASN A 73 16.58 10.74 -0.71
N GLU A 74 16.99 11.94 -0.28
CA GLU A 74 16.77 12.43 1.08
C GLU A 74 15.44 13.17 1.17
N LEU A 75 14.48 12.61 1.94
CA LEU A 75 13.22 13.27 2.26
C LEU A 75 13.44 14.29 3.38
N VAL A 76 13.28 15.57 3.08
CA VAL A 76 13.17 16.63 4.08
C VAL A 76 11.77 16.54 4.69
N ALA A 77 11.68 15.99 5.90
CA ALA A 77 10.42 15.86 6.60
C ALA A 77 9.97 17.21 7.18
N GLU A 78 8.77 17.62 6.82
CA GLU A 78 8.10 18.85 7.29
C GLU A 78 7.04 18.54 8.34
N ASN A 79 6.42 17.37 8.23
CA ASN A 79 5.49 16.83 9.21
C ASN A 79 5.87 15.38 9.53
N SER A 80 5.82 15.02 10.81
CA SER A 80 6.14 13.68 11.28
C SER A 80 5.49 13.43 12.63
N TRP A 81 4.87 12.27 12.80
CA TRP A 81 4.25 11.87 14.06
C TRP A 81 4.22 10.34 14.21
N THR A 82 3.91 9.88 15.41
CA THR A 82 3.78 8.46 15.73
C THR A 82 2.58 8.24 16.64
N GLU A 83 1.78 7.24 16.30
CA GLU A 83 0.64 6.76 17.07
C GLU A 83 0.89 5.33 17.56
N SER A 84 0.46 5.05 18.78
CA SER A 84 0.48 3.70 19.36
C SER A 84 -0.49 3.61 20.54
N GLY A 85 -0.98 2.41 20.84
CA GLY A 85 -1.91 2.20 21.95
C GLY A 85 -3.15 3.10 21.82
N ALA A 86 -3.41 3.94 22.83
CA ALA A 86 -4.58 4.81 22.88
C ALA A 86 -4.56 5.96 21.86
N THR A 87 -3.41 6.27 21.25
CA THR A 87 -3.31 7.36 20.25
C THR A 87 -3.49 6.89 18.81
N LEU A 88 -3.72 5.59 18.59
CA LEU A 88 -4.00 5.05 17.25
C LEU A 88 -5.22 5.73 16.63
N ASN A 89 -5.07 6.18 15.39
CA ASN A 89 -6.12 6.81 14.59
C ASN A 89 -6.61 8.18 15.12
N THR A 90 -5.74 8.94 15.77
CA THR A 90 -6.02 10.30 16.24
C THR A 90 -5.66 11.37 15.20
N HIS A 91 -4.76 11.07 14.27
CA HIS A 91 -4.36 11.89 13.14
C HIS A 91 -5.16 11.52 11.89
N ALA A 92 -5.62 12.55 11.17
CA ALA A 92 -6.43 12.40 9.96
C ALA A 92 -5.57 12.17 8.70
N ASP A 93 -4.33 12.65 8.70
CA ASP A 93 -3.35 12.51 7.62
C ASP A 93 -2.71 11.11 7.58
N GLY A 94 -2.08 10.79 6.45
CA GLY A 94 -1.44 9.49 6.22
C GLY A 94 -2.40 8.36 5.87
N HIS A 95 -1.83 7.18 5.65
CA HIS A 95 -2.57 6.00 5.22
C HIS A 95 -3.42 5.42 6.37
N PRO A 96 -4.69 5.04 6.13
CA PRO A 96 -5.55 4.42 7.14
C PRO A 96 -4.93 3.17 7.78
N LEU A 97 -5.41 2.81 8.98
CA LEU A 97 -4.99 1.59 9.69
C LEU A 97 -5.52 0.32 9.00
N LEU A 98 -4.91 -0.06 7.88
CA LEU A 98 -5.22 -1.30 7.17
C LEU A 98 -4.12 -2.34 7.43
N THR A 99 -4.53 -3.56 7.76
CA THR A 99 -3.67 -4.74 7.65
C THR A 99 -3.50 -5.12 6.18
N ILE A 100 -2.55 -6.01 5.88
CA ILE A 100 -2.37 -6.49 4.50
C ILE A 100 -3.56 -7.36 4.08
N ASP A 101 -4.19 -8.09 5.01
CA ASP A 101 -5.46 -8.81 4.75
C ASP A 101 -6.57 -7.84 4.27
N GLU A 102 -6.70 -6.68 4.93
CA GLU A 102 -7.65 -5.64 4.53
C GLU A 102 -7.26 -4.99 3.20
N VAL A 103 -5.97 -4.79 2.95
CA VAL A 103 -5.46 -4.34 1.65
C VAL A 103 -5.87 -5.29 0.52
N TYR A 104 -5.66 -6.60 0.66
CA TYR A 104 -6.12 -7.58 -0.34
C TYR A 104 -7.65 -7.58 -0.50
N THR A 105 -8.38 -7.42 0.60
CA THR A 105 -9.84 -7.33 0.57
C THR A 105 -10.30 -6.12 -0.26
N LYS A 106 -9.72 -4.94 -0.02
CA LYS A 106 -10.03 -3.72 -0.78
C LYS A 106 -9.55 -3.81 -2.23
N ALA A 107 -8.37 -4.37 -2.47
CA ALA A 107 -7.86 -4.59 -3.81
C ALA A 107 -8.84 -5.43 -4.64
N LYS A 108 -9.28 -6.57 -4.10
CA LYS A 108 -10.21 -7.48 -4.78
C LYS A 108 -11.59 -6.87 -4.98
N ARG A 109 -12.17 -6.25 -3.95
CA ARG A 109 -13.59 -5.86 -3.94
C ARG A 109 -13.85 -4.46 -4.49
N GLU A 110 -12.87 -3.57 -4.40
CA GLU A 110 -13.06 -2.15 -4.68
C GLU A 110 -12.09 -1.70 -5.78
N TRP A 111 -10.79 -1.75 -5.52
CA TRP A 111 -9.81 -1.05 -6.36
C TRP A 111 -9.60 -1.70 -7.73
N LEU A 112 -9.56 -3.03 -7.81
CA LEU A 112 -9.32 -3.76 -9.07
C LEU A 112 -10.61 -4.23 -9.75
N SER A 113 -11.77 -3.97 -9.12
CA SER A 113 -13.10 -4.37 -9.60
C SER A 113 -13.87 -3.25 -10.31
N VAL A 114 -13.22 -2.11 -10.56
CA VAL A 114 -13.84 -0.96 -11.25
C VAL A 114 -14.04 -1.17 -12.75
N ASP A 115 -14.88 -0.33 -13.38
CA ASP A 115 -15.10 -0.38 -14.83
C ASP A 115 -13.85 0.06 -15.60
N LYS A 116 -13.25 -0.88 -16.35
CA LYS A 116 -12.07 -0.69 -17.21
C LYS A 116 -12.31 0.24 -18.39
N LYS A 117 -13.56 0.53 -18.74
CA LYS A 117 -13.87 1.52 -19.77
C LYS A 117 -13.61 2.92 -19.25
N GLN A 118 -13.93 3.18 -17.98
CA GLN A 118 -13.77 4.48 -17.33
C GLN A 118 -12.43 4.64 -16.61
N ASN A 119 -11.78 3.53 -16.25
CA ASN A 119 -10.59 3.53 -15.41
C ASN A 119 -9.46 2.71 -16.03
N GLU A 120 -8.23 3.14 -15.79
CA GLU A 120 -7.02 2.34 -15.97
C GLU A 120 -6.67 1.67 -14.64
N ILE A 121 -6.45 0.37 -14.65
CA ILE A 121 -6.23 -0.45 -13.44
C ILE A 121 -4.77 -0.86 -13.38
N TYR A 122 -4.17 -0.73 -12.20
CA TYR A 122 -2.77 -1.03 -11.91
C TYR A 122 -2.66 -2.10 -10.83
N PHE A 123 -1.83 -3.10 -11.08
CA PHE A 123 -1.49 -4.14 -10.12
C PHE A 123 -0.03 -4.54 -10.26
N GLU A 124 0.71 -4.49 -9.16
CA GLU A 124 2.12 -4.87 -9.07
C GLU A 124 2.36 -5.61 -7.74
N ALA A 125 3.29 -6.56 -7.76
CA ALA A 125 3.56 -7.47 -6.64
C ALA A 125 5.07 -7.59 -6.34
N GLU A 126 5.74 -6.44 -6.23
CA GLU A 126 7.21 -6.36 -6.13
C GLU A 126 7.75 -6.56 -4.70
N ASN A 127 6.88 -6.73 -3.69
CA ASN A 127 7.29 -7.03 -2.32
C ASN A 127 7.43 -8.56 -2.11
N ASN A 128 8.36 -9.20 -2.83
CA ASN A 128 8.53 -10.67 -2.83
C ASN A 128 7.24 -11.41 -3.22
N GLY A 129 6.54 -10.93 -4.25
CA GLY A 129 5.25 -11.47 -4.68
C GLY A 129 4.06 -10.91 -3.91
N ILE A 130 4.25 -10.12 -2.85
CA ILE A 130 3.17 -9.41 -2.15
C ILE A 130 2.92 -8.05 -2.84
N ILE A 131 1.68 -7.55 -2.78
CA ILE A 131 1.27 -6.26 -3.38
C ILE A 131 2.30 -5.15 -3.12
N SER A 132 2.76 -4.51 -4.20
CA SER A 132 3.47 -3.22 -4.18
C SER A 132 2.60 -2.09 -4.72
N SER A 133 1.65 -2.39 -5.59
CA SER A 133 0.66 -1.42 -6.08
C SER A 133 -0.66 -2.13 -6.40
N ALA A 134 -1.77 -1.58 -5.94
CA ALA A 134 -3.11 -2.04 -6.32
C ALA A 134 -4.07 -0.86 -6.33
N GLY A 135 -4.58 -0.50 -7.50
CA GLY A 135 -5.39 0.70 -7.65
C GLY A 135 -5.85 0.97 -9.07
N TYR A 136 -6.45 2.13 -9.25
CA TYR A 136 -6.88 2.61 -10.56
C TYR A 136 -6.77 4.12 -10.68
N VAL A 137 -6.74 4.60 -11.91
CA VAL A 137 -6.82 6.02 -12.28
C VAL A 137 -8.00 6.20 -13.25
N PRO A 138 -8.95 7.12 -13.00
CA PRO A 138 -9.97 7.47 -13.97
C PRO A 138 -9.33 8.03 -15.25
N LYS A 139 -9.77 7.59 -16.44
CA LYS A 139 -9.14 7.99 -17.73
C LYS A 139 -9.20 9.49 -18.03
N ASN A 140 -10.13 10.20 -17.41
CA ASN A 140 -10.30 11.65 -17.55
C ASN A 140 -9.70 12.43 -16.36
N CYS A 141 -8.84 11.79 -15.57
CA CYS A 141 -8.07 12.48 -14.53
C CYS A 141 -6.91 13.27 -15.16
N ALA A 142 -6.65 14.46 -14.61
CA ALA A 142 -5.42 15.20 -14.88
C ALA A 142 -4.29 14.71 -13.96
N ASP A 143 -4.21 15.25 -12.74
CA ASP A 143 -3.08 15.01 -11.83
C ASP A 143 -3.52 14.30 -10.54
N ASP A 144 -2.66 13.41 -10.02
CA ASP A 144 -2.73 12.78 -8.69
C ASP A 144 -4.01 11.97 -8.34
N CYS A 145 -4.79 11.48 -9.31
CA CYS A 145 -6.05 10.74 -9.00
C CYS A 145 -5.92 9.23 -8.76
N PHE A 146 -4.72 8.72 -8.44
CA PHE A 146 -4.58 7.29 -8.14
C PHE A 146 -5.39 6.91 -6.90
N THR A 147 -6.37 6.01 -7.08
CA THR A 147 -7.18 5.45 -6.00
C THR A 147 -6.73 4.02 -5.74
N GLY A 148 -6.18 3.78 -4.56
CA GLY A 148 -5.65 2.48 -4.19
C GLY A 148 -4.54 2.60 -3.17
N ILE A 149 -3.58 1.68 -3.23
CA ILE A 149 -2.41 1.67 -2.36
C ILE A 149 -1.13 1.48 -3.18
N LYS A 150 -0.06 2.14 -2.72
CA LYS A 150 1.32 1.82 -3.10
C LYS A 150 2.09 1.47 -1.83
N ILE A 151 2.76 0.32 -1.85
CA ILE A 151 3.53 -0.23 -0.73
C ILE A 151 4.99 -0.31 -1.16
N LYS A 152 5.82 0.48 -0.50
CA LYS A 152 7.26 0.55 -0.76
C LYS A 152 8.02 -0.64 -0.20
N GLU A 153 7.55 -1.18 0.92
CA GLU A 153 8.29 -2.20 1.66
C GLU A 153 7.36 -2.99 2.59
N ILE A 154 7.58 -4.30 2.68
CA ILE A 154 6.99 -5.20 3.68
C ILE A 154 8.12 -6.01 4.32
N LYS A 155 8.19 -6.03 5.65
CA LYS A 155 9.23 -6.74 6.41
C LYS A 155 8.67 -7.39 7.66
N VAL A 156 9.23 -8.54 8.03
CA VAL A 156 8.99 -9.16 9.35
C VAL A 156 9.34 -8.14 10.44
N PHE A 157 8.48 -8.01 11.44
CA PHE A 157 8.74 -7.13 12.58
C PHE A 157 9.30 -7.96 13.72
N VAL A 158 10.58 -7.72 14.05
CA VAL A 158 11.23 -8.32 15.21
C VAL A 158 11.32 -7.23 16.27
N LYS A 159 10.68 -7.44 17.41
CA LYS A 159 10.85 -6.54 18.56
C LYS A 159 12.27 -6.74 19.10
N GLU A 160 13.11 -5.72 18.98
CA GLU A 160 14.42 -5.74 19.63
C GLU A 160 14.23 -5.89 21.14
N ILE A 161 14.76 -6.98 21.70
CA ILE A 161 14.89 -7.15 23.14
C ILE A 161 16.21 -6.45 23.50
N LYS A 162 16.10 -5.30 24.17
CA LYS A 162 17.24 -4.65 24.83
C LYS A 162 17.31 -5.12 26.28
#